data_AF-A0A249MZB4-F1
#
_entry.id   AF-A0A249MZB4-F1
#
_cell.length_a   1.000
_cell.length_b   1.000
_cell.length_c   1.000
_cell.angle_alpha   90.00
_cell.angle_beta   90.00
_cell.angle_gamma   90.00
#
_symmetry.space_group_name_H-M   'P 1'
#
loop_
_entity.id
_entity.type
_entity.pdbx_description
1 polymer ?
#
loop_
_entity_poly.entity_id
_entity_poly.type
_entity_poly.pdbx_seq_one_letter_code
_entity_poly.pdbx_strand_id
1 'polypeptide(L)' 'MSFDIDTYIRTQGLTGGPIITGKVDEPIPSLEPFTDEEGKVTLGGKIGYLLAYAVAAGALGYWFLM' A
#
# COMPACT_ATOMS: atom_id res chain seq x y z
N MET A 1 -16.30 4.31 15.76
CA MET A 1 -15.93 2.91 15.47
C MET A 1 -16.81 2.04 16.36
N SER A 2 -17.90 1.46 15.83
CA SER A 2 -18.77 0.60 16.63
C SER A 2 -18.16 -0.79 16.71
N PHE A 3 -18.05 -1.34 17.91
CA PHE A 3 -17.56 -2.68 18.13
C PHE A 3 -18.59 -3.70 17.60
N ASP A 4 -18.18 -4.55 16.66
CA ASP A 4 -19.05 -5.57 16.05
C ASP A 4 -19.15 -6.81 16.94
N ILE A 5 -20.30 -6.92 17.62
CA ILE A 5 -20.62 -8.00 18.57
C ILE A 5 -20.73 -9.35 17.85
N ASP A 6 -21.15 -9.37 16.58
CA ASP A 6 -21.31 -10.61 15.81
C ASP A 6 -19.96 -11.31 15.60
N THR A 7 -18.91 -10.51 15.31
CA THR A 7 -17.54 -10.99 15.18
C THR A 7 -17.01 -11.53 16.52
N TYR A 8 -17.25 -10.83 17.63
CA TYR A 8 -16.83 -11.27 18.96
C TYR A 8 -17.42 -12.63 19.35
N ILE A 9 -18.72 -12.82 19.12
CA ILE A 9 -19.43 -14.06 19.46
C ILE A 9 -18.87 -15.26 18.67
N ARG A 10 -18.41 -15.04 17.44
CA ARG A 10 -17.83 -16.10 16.59
C ARG A 10 -16.40 -16.46 16.97
N THR A 11 -15.63 -15.53 17.53
CA THR A 11 -14.21 -15.74 17.84
C THR A 11 -13.89 -16.02 19.30
N GLN A 12 -14.83 -15.78 20.22
CA GLN A 12 -14.63 -15.93 21.68
C GLN A 12 -14.19 -17.34 22.13
N GLY A 13 -14.47 -18.38 21.33
CA GLY A 13 -14.12 -19.77 21.61
C GLY A 13 -12.85 -20.28 20.90
N LEU A 14 -12.19 -19.45 20.09
CA LEU A 14 -10.95 -19.82 19.41
C LEU A 14 -9.76 -19.61 20.36
N THR A 15 -8.95 -20.65 20.57
CA THR A 15 -7.79 -20.65 21.48
C THR A 15 -6.71 -19.60 21.15
N GLY A 16 -6.83 -18.91 20.01
CA GLY A 16 -5.95 -17.82 19.56
C GLY A 16 -6.52 -16.40 19.67
N GLY A 17 -7.72 -16.22 20.24
CA GLY A 17 -8.41 -14.92 20.27
C GLY A 17 -8.96 -14.48 18.90
N PRO A 18 -9.60 -13.31 18.80
CA PRO A 18 -10.04 -12.76 17.51
C PRO A 18 -8.82 -12.59 16.60
N ILE A 19 -8.78 -13.35 15.51
CA ILE A 19 -7.81 -13.13 14.44
C ILE A 19 -8.20 -11.79 13.82
N ILE A 20 -7.55 -10.72 14.28
CA ILE A 20 -7.52 -9.46 13.56
C ILE A 20 -6.69 -9.78 12.32
N THR A 21 -7.36 -10.24 11.26
CA THR A 21 -6.84 -10.14 9.89
C THR A 21 -6.79 -8.65 9.55
N GLY A 22 -5.87 -7.94 10.21
CA GLY A 22 -5.29 -6.76 9.61
C GLY A 22 -4.80 -7.25 8.27
N LYS A 23 -5.30 -6.65 7.19
CA LYS A 23 -4.74 -6.76 5.86
C LYS A 23 -3.29 -6.23 5.90
N VAL A 24 -2.39 -6.99 6.51
CA VAL A 24 -0.96 -6.72 6.54
C VAL A 24 -0.32 -7.24 5.25
N ASP A 25 -1.04 -8.08 4.49
CA ASP A 25 -0.63 -8.64 3.21
C ASP A 25 -1.22 -7.92 1.98
N GLU A 26 -1.67 -6.67 2.09
CA GLU A 26 -1.72 -5.84 0.88
C GLU A 26 -0.28 -5.35 0.67
N PRO A 27 0.48 -5.89 -0.30
CA PRO A 27 1.78 -5.33 -0.62
C PRO A 27 1.56 -3.85 -0.89
N ILE A 28 2.32 -3.00 -0.21
CA ILE A 28 2.33 -1.56 -0.45
C ILE A 28 2.39 -1.41 -1.97
N PRO A 29 1.38 -0.80 -2.63
CA PRO A 29 1.31 -0.80 -4.08
C PRO A 29 2.61 -0.20 -4.61
N SER A 30 3.47 -1.05 -5.17
CA SER A 30 4.71 -0.59 -5.75
C SER A 30 4.35 0.23 -6.97
N LEU A 31 4.85 1.45 -7.03
CA LEU A 31 4.77 2.21 -8.26
C LEU A 31 5.59 1.45 -9.30
N GLU A 32 4.93 0.85 -10.28
CA GLU A 32 5.60 0.16 -11.39
C GLU A 32 5.66 1.09 -12.60
N PRO A 33 6.79 1.12 -13.33
CA PRO A 33 6.88 1.93 -14.52
C PRO A 33 6.04 1.31 -15.65
N PHE A 34 5.34 2.14 -16.42
CA PHE A 34 4.45 1.67 -17.49
C PHE A 34 5.21 0.85 -18.54
N THR A 35 4.77 -0.38 -18.74
CA THR A 35 5.31 -1.37 -19.68
C THR A 35 4.44 -1.50 -20.93
N ASP A 36 5.08 -1.79 -22.05
CA ASP A 36 4.45 -2.09 -23.35
C ASP A 36 3.86 -3.51 -23.37
N GLU A 37 3.14 -3.88 -24.43
CA GLU A 37 2.57 -5.22 -24.69
C GLU A 37 3.64 -6.34 -24.67
N GLU A 38 4.89 -5.99 -24.97
CA GLU A 38 6.06 -6.90 -24.89
C GLU A 38 6.71 -6.97 -23.49
N GLY A 39 6.15 -6.27 -22.49
CA GLY A 39 6.70 -6.20 -21.13
C GLY A 39 7.94 -5.31 -20.99
N LYS A 40 8.31 -4.55 -22.03
CA LYS A 40 9.43 -3.61 -21.98
C LYS A 40 8.98 -2.29 -21.37
N VAL A 41 9.79 -1.75 -20.46
CA VAL A 41 9.51 -0.45 -19.85
C VAL A 41 9.58 0.64 -20.93
N THR A 42 8.45 1.30 -21.17
CA THR A 42 8.35 2.36 -22.18
C THR A 42 9.17 3.59 -21.76
N LEU A 43 9.61 4.38 -22.73
CA LEU A 43 10.34 5.63 -22.47
C LEU A 43 9.47 6.61 -21.66
N GLY A 44 8.16 6.67 -21.97
CA GLY A 44 7.17 7.41 -21.18
C GLY A 44 7.01 6.88 -19.76
N GLY A 45 6.99 5.55 -19.58
CA GLY A 45 6.94 4.90 -18.28
C GLY A 45 8.15 5.22 -17.40
N LYS A 46 9.35 5.28 -17.98
CA LYS A 46 10.57 5.69 -17.24
C LYS A 46 10.50 7.14 -16.78
N ILE A 47 10.06 8.06 -17.64
CA ILE A 47 9.96 9.48 -17.31
C ILE A 47 8.88 9.70 -16.24
N GLY A 48 7.70 9.09 -16.40
CA GLY A 48 6.63 9.17 -15.42
C GLY A 48 7.02 8.62 -14.06
N TYR A 49 7.73 7.48 -14.04
CA TYR A 49 8.25 6.88 -12.81
C TYR A 49 9.26 7.79 -12.09
N LEU A 50 10.18 8.40 -12.83
CA LEU A 50 11.17 9.31 -12.27
C LEU A 50 10.52 10.59 -11.71
N LEU A 51 9.55 11.16 -12.42
CA LEU A 51 8.79 12.33 -11.96
C LEU A 51 8.00 12.03 -10.68
N ALA A 52 7.35 10.88 -10.59
CA ALA A 52 6.60 10.49 -9.40
C ALA A 52 7.51 10.41 -8.15
N TYR A 53 8.69 9.81 -8.29
CA TYR A 53 9.68 9.77 -7.21
C TYR A 53 10.24 11.15 -6.86
N ALA A 54 10.46 12.02 -7.86
CA ALA A 54 10.92 13.39 -7.61
C ALA A 54 9.89 14.19 -6.79
N VAL A 55 8.61 14.06 -7.11
CA VAL A 55 7.52 14.70 -6.34
C VAL A 55 7.42 14.13 -4.93
N ALA A 56 7.48 12.80 -4.79
CA ALA A 56 7.44 12.15 -3.48
C ALA A 56 8.62 12.57 -2.59
N ALA A 57 9.84 12.59 -3.15
CA ALA A 57 11.03 13.04 -2.45
C ALA A 57 10.95 14.53 -2.08
N GLY A 58 10.41 15.38 -2.96
CA GLY A 58 10.19 16.80 -2.67
C GLY A 58 9.18 17.03 -1.54
N ALA A 59 8.07 16.29 -1.53
CA ALA A 59 7.06 16.38 -0.48
C ALA A 59 7.62 15.92 0.88
N LEU A 60 8.35 14.80 0.91
CA LEU A 60 9.02 14.32 2.11
C LEU A 60 10.08 15.32 2.59
N GLY A 61 10.91 15.85 1.68
CA GLY A 61 11.91 16.86 2.00
C GLY A 61 11.30 18.10 2.64
N TYR A 62 10.18 18.59 2.10
CA TYR A 62 9.44 19.72 2.67
C TYR A 62 8.95 19.43 4.10
N TRP A 63 8.38 18.24 4.35
CA TRP A 63 7.94 17.85 5.70
C TRP A 63 9.08 17.66 6.71
N PHE A 64 10.28 17.30 6.27
CA PHE A 64 11.45 17.16 7.16
C PHE A 64 12.19 18.48 7.43
N LEU A 65 12.09 19.45 6.52
CA LEU A 65 12.69 20.79 6.67
C LEU A 65 11.80 21.78 7.45
N MET A 66 10.53 21.44 7.64
CA MET A 66 9.53 22.22 8.39
C MET A 66 9.43 21.75 9.84
#